data_AF-A0A350SLQ3-F1
#
_entry.id   AF-A0A350SLQ3-F1
#
_cell.length_a   1.000
_cell.length_b   1.000
_cell.length_c   1.000
_cell.angle_alpha   90.00
_cell.angle_beta   90.00
_cell.angle_gamma   90.00
#
_symmetry.space_group_name_H-M   'P 1'
#
loop_
_entity.id
_entity.type
_entity.pdbx_description
1 polymer ?
#
loop_
_entity_poly.entity_id
_entity_poly.type
_entity_poly.pdbx_seq_one_letter_code
_entity_poly.pdbx_strand_id
1 'polypeptide(L)' 'MPLGDLPAAHALIAHLRGRALREKHTDLDAALRPPPPEPTACCGRGCNGCVWEGFYEALHHWRVDALAWLGTLPPAVPAG' A
#
# COMPACT_ATOMS: atom_id res chain seq x y z
N MET A 1 7.10 9.11 6.87
CA MET A 1 8.00 8.32 6.02
C MET A 1 7.50 8.39 4.59
N PRO A 2 8.26 8.98 3.66
CA PRO A 2 7.90 8.92 2.24
C PRO A 2 7.96 7.46 1.78
N LEU A 3 6.94 7.02 1.05
CA LEU A 3 6.95 5.73 0.35
C LEU A 3 7.80 5.89 -0.92
N GLY A 4 9.06 6.29 -0.76
CA GLY A 4 9.98 6.55 -1.89
C GLY A 4 10.87 5.37 -2.23
N ASP A 5 10.85 4.32 -1.41
CA ASP A 5 11.78 3.19 -1.51
C ASP A 5 11.06 1.86 -1.31
N LEU A 6 11.47 0.86 -2.10
CA LEU A 6 10.92 -0.50 -2.10
C LEU A 6 10.98 -1.21 -0.72
N PRO A 7 12.09 -1.11 0.06
CA PRO A 7 12.14 -1.72 1.38
C PRO A 7 11.12 -1.11 2.35
N ALA A 8 10.88 0.20 2.25
CA ALA A 8 9.90 0.89 3.09
C ALA A 8 8.47 0.45 2.73
N ALA A 9 8.19 0.27 1.43
CA ALA A 9 6.93 -0.29 0.95
C ALA A 9 6.67 -1.70 1.51
N HIS A 10 7.64 -2.60 1.40
CA HIS A 10 7.54 -3.95 1.95
C HIS A 10 7.38 -3.98 3.47
N ALA A 11 8.15 -3.15 4.19
CA ALA A 11 8.03 -3.04 5.65
C ALA A 11 6.63 -2.57 6.07
N LEU A 12 6.05 -1.61 5.33
CA LEU A 12 4.70 -1.12 5.59
C LEU A 12 3.63 -2.21 5.36
N ILE A 13 3.70 -2.92 4.23
CA ILE A 13 2.76 -4.02 3.93
C ILE A 13 2.83 -5.09 5.02
N ALA A 14 4.04 -5.54 5.37
CA ALA A 14 4.26 -6.55 6.40
C ALA A 14 3.73 -6.09 7.77
N HIS A 15 3.96 -4.82 8.11
CA HIS A 15 3.47 -4.25 9.37
C HIS A 15 1.94 -4.27 9.45
N LEU A 16 1.25 -3.83 8.40
CA LEU A 16 -0.22 -3.79 8.34
C LEU A 16 -0.85 -5.18 8.33
N ARG A 17 -0.31 -6.13 7.55
CA ARG A 17 -0.74 -7.53 7.57
C ARG A 17 -0.59 -8.14 8.96
N GLY A 18 0.55 -7.90 9.61
CA GLY A 18 0.80 -8.36 10.98
C GLY A 18 -0.18 -7.75 11.99
N ARG A 19 -0.56 -6.48 11.84
CA ARG A 19 -1.60 -5.85 12.66
C ARG A 19 -2.96 -6.47 12.43
N ALA A 20 -3.39 -6.65 11.18
CA ALA A 20 -4.67 -7.28 10.85
C ALA A 20 -4.79 -8.69 11.44
N LEU A 21 -3.72 -9.48 11.34
CA LEU A 21 -3.69 -10.82 11.92
C LEU A 21 -3.78 -10.79 13.46
N ARG A 22 -3.13 -9.83 14.13
CA ARG A 22 -3.17 -9.72 15.60
C ARG A 22 -4.48 -9.13 16.14
N GLU A 23 -5.01 -8.11 15.49
CA GLU A 23 -6.18 -7.34 15.99
C GLU A 23 -7.51 -7.90 15.50
N LYS A 24 -7.55 -8.41 14.27
CA LYS A 24 -8.78 -8.88 13.59
C LYS A 24 -8.75 -10.37 13.25
N HIS A 25 -7.62 -11.05 13.51
CA HIS A 25 -7.41 -12.47 13.21
C HIS A 25 -7.77 -12.86 11.77
N THR A 26 -7.53 -11.92 10.85
CA THR A 26 -7.92 -12.02 9.45
C THR A 26 -6.74 -11.59 8.59
N ASP A 27 -6.59 -12.24 7.45
CA ASP A 27 -5.60 -11.84 6.46
C ASP A 27 -6.07 -10.54 5.76
N LEU A 28 -5.23 -9.51 5.82
CA LEU A 28 -5.56 -8.20 5.26
C LEU A 28 -5.69 -8.24 3.73
N ASP A 29 -4.98 -9.15 3.06
CA ASP A 29 -5.04 -9.35 1.61
C ASP A 29 -6.33 -10.04 1.17
N ALA A 30 -6.91 -10.87 2.06
CA ALA A 30 -8.21 -11.48 1.84
C ALA A 30 -9.36 -10.51 2.19
N ALA A 31 -9.17 -9.66 3.21
CA ALA A 31 -10.17 -8.67 3.62
C ALA A 31 -10.21 -7.43 2.72
N LEU A 32 -9.08 -7.07 2.12
CA LEU A 32 -8.90 -5.89 1.27
C LEU A 32 -8.39 -6.32 -0.12
N ARG A 33 -8.22 -5.37 -1.05
CA ARG A 33 -7.55 -5.69 -2.32
C ARG A 33 -6.07 -6.04 -2.04
N PRO A 34 -5.47 -7.01 -2.74
CA PRO A 34 -4.03 -7.26 -2.67
C PRO A 34 -3.23 -5.98 -2.98
N PRO A 35 -2.06 -5.77 -2.34
CA PRO A 35 -1.18 -4.65 -2.63
C PRO A 35 -0.76 -4.68 -4.10
N PRO A 36 -0.46 -3.51 -4.69
CA PRO A 36 -0.05 -3.42 -6.08
C PRO A 36 1.20 -4.30 -6.34
N PRO A 37 1.23 -5.06 -7.45
CA PRO A 37 2.40 -5.85 -7.80
C PRO A 37 3.61 -4.95 -8.07
N GLU A 38 4.79 -5.40 -7.67
CA GLU A 38 6.03 -4.68 -7.93
C GLU A 38 6.26 -4.54 -9.44
N PRO A 39 6.53 -3.33 -9.95
CA PRO A 39 6.80 -3.15 -11.36
C PRO A 39 8.11 -3.86 -11.75
N THR A 40 8.04 -4.72 -12.76
CA THR A 40 9.15 -5.59 -13.19
C THR A 40 10.18 -4.89 -14.08
N ALA A 41 9.90 -3.68 -14.57
CA ALA A 41 10.79 -2.95 -15.45
C ALA A 41 10.80 -1.44 -15.14
N CYS A 42 11.86 -0.97 -14.48
CA CYS A 42 12.22 0.44 -14.51
C CYS A 42 12.97 0.70 -15.82
N CYS A 43 12.44 1.56 -16.69
CA CYS A 43 13.09 1.87 -17.96
C CYS A 43 14.45 2.57 -17.81
N GLY A 44 14.85 2.97 -16.59
CA GLY A 44 16.19 3.47 -16.24
C GLY A 44 16.63 4.75 -16.97
N ARG A 45 15.78 5.27 -17.85
CA ARG A 45 16.06 6.34 -18.81
C ARG A 45 15.33 7.65 -18.51
N GLY A 46 14.75 7.78 -17.32
CA GLY A 46 14.04 9.01 -16.92
C GLY A 46 12.89 9.36 -17.88
N CYS A 47 12.13 8.37 -18.34
CA CYS A 47 10.93 8.64 -19.13
C CYS A 47 9.82 9.22 -18.25
N ASN A 48 8.94 10.03 -18.86
CA ASN A 48 7.78 10.67 -18.22
C ASN A 48 6.93 9.66 -17.44
N GLY A 49 7.06 9.63 -16.11
CA GLY A 49 6.38 8.70 -15.23
C GLY A 49 7.20 7.45 -14.98
N CYS A 50 7.94 7.43 -13.87
CA CYS A 50 8.57 6.20 -13.41
C CYS A 50 7.45 5.24 -13.01
N VAL A 51 7.46 3.99 -13.46
CA VAL A 51 6.46 2.97 -13.05
C VAL A 51 6.34 2.83 -11.52
N TRP A 52 7.41 3.22 -10.83
CA TRP A 52 7.48 3.35 -9.38
C TRP A 52 6.53 4.40 -8.81
N GLU A 53 6.29 5.52 -9.50
CA GLU A 53 5.36 6.56 -9.05
C GLU A 53 3.93 6.03 -8.95
N GLY A 54 3.46 5.33 -9.99
CA GLY A 54 2.15 4.67 -9.97
C GLY A 54 2.07 3.56 -8.93
N PHE A 55 3.16 2.82 -8.72
CA PHE A 55 3.25 1.83 -7.65
C PHE A 55 3.14 2.47 -6.26
N TYR A 56 3.87 3.57 -6.01
CA TYR A 56 3.85 4.26 -4.72
C TYR A 56 2.52 4.96 -4.45
N GLU A 57 1.88 5.52 -5.48
CA GLU A 57 0.53 6.08 -5.38
C GLU A 57 -0.50 5.00 -5.04
N ALA A 58 -0.53 3.90 -5.81
CA ALA A 58 -1.42 2.77 -5.53
C ALA A 58 -1.19 2.18 -4.13
N LEU A 59 0.07 2.10 -3.69
CA LEU A 59 0.43 1.64 -2.35
C LEU A 59 -0.03 2.62 -1.26
N HIS A 60 0.02 3.93 -1.52
CA HIS A 60 -0.51 4.94 -0.62
C HIS A 60 -2.01 4.73 -0.41
N HIS A 61 -2.77 4.57 -1.48
CA HIS A 61 -4.21 4.31 -1.41
C HIS A 61 -4.50 3.02 -0.62
N TRP A 62 -3.81 1.93 -0.95
CA TRP A 62 -3.94 0.67 -0.22
C TRP A 62 -3.66 0.82 1.28
N ARG A 63 -2.63 1.58 1.65
CA ARG A 63 -2.30 1.87 3.06
C ARG A 63 -3.45 2.59 3.76
N VAL A 64 -4.05 3.59 3.10
CA VAL A 64 -5.15 4.37 3.67
C VAL A 64 -6.36 3.47 3.91
N ASP A 65 -6.72 2.64 2.94
CA ASP A 65 -7.82 1.69 3.07
C ASP A 65 -7.56 0.64 4.16
N ALA A 66 -6.33 0.12 4.25
CA ALA A 66 -5.92 -0.80 5.30
C ALA A 66 -6.02 -0.18 6.70
N LEU A 67 -5.57 1.07 6.87
CA LEU A 67 -5.69 1.80 8.14
C LEU A 67 -7.15 2.09 8.50
N ALA A 68 -7.98 2.42 7.51
CA ALA A 68 -9.42 2.59 7.69
C ALA A 68 -10.10 1.30 8.15
N TRP A 69 -9.78 0.17 7.51
CA TRP A 69 -10.31 -1.14 7.86
C TRP A 69 -9.86 -1.60 9.26
N LEU A 70 -8.61 -1.32 9.62
CA LEU A 70 -8.09 -1.54 10.97
C LEU A 70 -8.71 -0.60 12.01
N GLY A 71 -9.47 0.42 11.59
CA GLY A 71 -10.06 1.42 12.49
C GLY A 71 -9.04 2.41 13.05
N THR A 72 -7.85 2.51 12.44
CA THR A 72 -6.80 3.48 12.82
C THR A 72 -7.04 4.86 12.19
N LEU A 73 -7.66 4.91 11.01
CA LEU A 73 -8.07 6.14 10.33
C LEU A 73 -9.59 6.13 10.14
N PRO A 74 -10.31 7.26 10.21
CA PRO A 74 -11.68 7.31 9.70
C PRO A 74 -11.71 6.83 8.23
N PRO A 75 -12.77 6.13 7.78
CA PRO A 75 -12.87 5.68 6.40
C PRO A 75 -12.67 6.87 5.47
N ALA A 76 -11.74 6.74 4.53
CA ALA A 76 -11.50 7.77 3.54
C ALA A 76 -12.79 7.94 2.73
N VAL A 77 -13.51 9.04 2.99
CA VAL A 77 -14.64 9.46 2.16
C VAL A 77 -14.06 9.72 0.77
N PRO A 78 -14.50 9.01 -0.29
CA PRO A 78 -14.09 9.37 -1.63
C PRO A 78 -14.60 10.78 -1.90
N ALA A 79 -13.68 11.72 -2.14
CA ALA A 79 -14.05 13.03 -2.69
C ALA A 79 -14.67 12.75 -4.07
N GLY A 80 -15.96 13.05 -4.19
CA GLY A 80 -16.80 12.70 -5.34
C GLY A 80 -16.44 13.42 -6.64
#